data_AF-A0A1M5U3I3-F1
#
_entry.id   AF-A0A1M5U3I3-F1
#
_cell.length_a   1.000
_cell.length_b   1.000
_cell.length_c   1.000
_cell.angle_alpha   90.00
_cell.angle_beta   90.00
_cell.angle_gamma   90.00
#
_symmetry.space_group_name_H-M   'P 1'
#
loop_
_entity.id
_entity.type
_entity.pdbx_description
1 polymer ?
#
loop_
_entity_poly.entity_id
_entity_poly.type
_entity_poly.pdbx_seq_one_letter_code
_entity_poly.pdbx_strand_id
1 'polypeptide(L)'
;MSLFQCQHCGCMENTSDSWQGFTGVFAEMFDWTGLEERRGKLLCSACGPAKFTDGRPSGCGQWHGTFDRLYLEKGQWFTNDVGNLEHRQTGRTDYRSFAKLSPIEALPED
;
A
#
# COMPACT_ATOMS: atom_id res chain seq x y z
N MET A 1 -4.86 -10.61 10.19
CA MET A 1 -4.90 -10.17 8.79
C MET A 1 -3.48 -9.83 8.38
N SER A 2 -3.09 -10.16 7.16
CA SER A 2 -1.69 -10.11 6.76
C SER A 2 -1.25 -8.69 6.43
N LEU A 3 -0.01 -8.36 6.77
CA LEU A 3 0.62 -7.11 6.39
C LEU A 3 1.36 -7.26 5.07
N PHE A 4 1.40 -6.21 4.26
CA PHE A 4 2.16 -6.18 3.02
C PHE A 4 2.77 -4.80 2.78
N GLN A 5 3.71 -4.74 1.84
CA GLN A 5 4.27 -3.49 1.36
C GLN A 5 3.65 -3.09 0.02
N CYS A 6 3.10 -1.88 -0.04
CA CYS A 6 2.58 -1.30 -1.27
C CYS A 6 3.69 -1.21 -2.34
N GLN A 7 3.49 -1.85 -3.48
CA GLN A 7 4.44 -1.89 -4.60
C GLN A 7 4.49 -0.58 -5.39
N HIS A 8 3.60 0.38 -5.11
CA HIS A 8 3.69 1.74 -5.68
C HIS A 8 4.49 2.68 -4.76
N CYS A 9 4.04 2.91 -3.53
CA CYS A 9 4.63 3.92 -2.64
C CYS A 9 5.52 3.37 -1.52
N GLY A 10 5.58 2.07 -1.30
CA GLY A 10 6.40 1.46 -0.24
C GLY A 10 5.80 1.52 1.17
N CYS A 11 4.59 2.06 1.34
CA CYS A 11 3.95 2.05 2.67
C CYS A 11 3.54 0.64 3.10
N MET A 12 3.57 0.42 4.41
CA MET A 12 3.00 -0.77 5.04
C MET A 12 1.48 -0.63 5.09
N GLU A 13 0.78 -1.72 4.80
CA GLU A 13 -0.67 -1.78 4.80
C GLU A 13 -1.14 -3.18 5.22
N ASN A 14 -2.40 -3.28 5.64
CA ASN A 14 -3.07 -4.52 5.97
C ASN A 14 -4.03 -4.94 4.84
N THR A 15 -4.06 -6.24 4.50
CA THR A 15 -4.96 -6.78 3.46
C THR A 15 -6.46 -6.55 3.74
N SER A 16 -6.84 -6.25 4.99
CA SER A 16 -8.21 -5.82 5.34
C SER A 16 -8.60 -4.45 4.80
N ASP A 17 -7.68 -3.49 4.84
CA ASP A 17 -7.99 -2.07 4.65
C ASP A 17 -7.74 -1.59 3.20
N SER A 18 -7.07 -2.40 2.38
CA SER A 18 -6.70 -2.05 1.00
C SER A 18 -7.40 -2.84 -0.09
N TRP A 19 -8.41 -3.65 0.27
CA TRP A 19 -8.88 -4.78 -0.55
C TRP A 19 -7.75 -5.82 -0.74
N GLN A 20 -8.08 -7.10 -1.00
CA GLN A 20 -7.12 -8.24 -1.01
C GLN A 20 -6.15 -8.24 -2.21
N GLY A 21 -5.63 -7.07 -2.59
CA GLY A 21 -4.71 -6.85 -3.70
C GLY A 21 -5.44 -6.52 -5.00
N PHE A 22 -4.93 -5.51 -5.70
CA PHE A 22 -5.42 -5.10 -7.03
C PHE A 22 -4.73 -5.93 -8.13
N THR A 23 -4.77 -7.25 -7.95
CA THR A 23 -4.02 -8.23 -8.74
C THR A 23 -4.95 -9.29 -9.35
N GLY A 24 -4.53 -9.89 -10.46
CA GLY A 24 -5.34 -10.92 -11.14
C GLY A 24 -6.70 -10.38 -11.61
N VAL A 25 -7.74 -11.22 -11.49
CA VAL A 25 -9.11 -10.89 -11.93
C VAL A 25 -9.69 -9.65 -11.24
N PHE A 26 -9.30 -9.37 -10.00
CA PHE A 26 -9.77 -8.16 -9.30
C PHE A 26 -9.26 -6.88 -9.94
N ALA A 27 -8.11 -6.90 -10.61
CA ALA A 27 -7.58 -5.74 -11.32
C ALA A 27 -8.46 -5.32 -12.51
N GLU A 28 -9.36 -6.17 -13.00
CA GLU A 28 -10.24 -5.86 -14.13
C GLU A 28 -11.50 -5.09 -13.71
N MET A 29 -11.81 -5.08 -12.42
CA MET A 29 -13.01 -4.43 -11.89
C MET A 29 -12.86 -2.93 -11.68
N PHE A 30 -11.64 -2.40 -11.76
CA PHE A 30 -11.33 -1.01 -11.40
C PHE A 30 -11.05 -0.12 -12.59
N ASP A 31 -11.40 1.16 -12.44
CA ASP A 31 -11.00 2.21 -13.36
C ASP A 31 -9.54 2.62 -13.08
N TRP A 32 -8.67 2.34 -14.04
CA TRP A 32 -7.24 2.62 -13.95
C TRP A 32 -6.82 3.90 -14.70
N THR A 33 -7.77 4.70 -15.17
CA THR A 33 -7.46 5.92 -15.92
C THR A 33 -6.55 6.85 -15.11
N GLY A 34 -5.35 7.13 -15.61
CA GLY A 34 -4.32 7.93 -14.94
C GLY A 34 -3.55 7.22 -13.82
N LEU A 35 -3.76 5.91 -13.64
CA LEU A 35 -3.10 5.03 -12.67
C LEU A 35 -2.57 3.75 -13.34
N GLU A 36 -2.39 3.75 -14.66
CA GLU A 36 -2.13 2.56 -15.47
C GLU A 36 -0.87 1.82 -15.01
N GLU A 37 0.15 2.55 -14.54
CA GLU A 37 1.40 1.98 -14.03
C GLU A 37 1.22 1.21 -12.71
N ARG A 38 0.07 1.36 -12.05
CA ARG A 38 -0.26 0.72 -10.76
C ARG A 38 -1.07 -0.56 -10.94
N ARG A 39 -1.66 -0.77 -12.12
CA ARG A 39 -2.50 -1.94 -12.40
C ARG A 39 -1.75 -3.25 -12.19
N GLY A 40 -2.40 -4.21 -11.54
CA GLY A 40 -1.83 -5.54 -11.29
C GLY A 40 -0.80 -5.59 -10.15
N LYS A 41 -0.65 -4.50 -9.38
CA LYS A 41 0.24 -4.42 -8.23
C LYS A 41 -0.51 -4.60 -6.92
N LEU A 42 0.23 -5.00 -5.89
CA LEU A 42 -0.25 -4.96 -4.52
C LEU A 42 -0.16 -3.51 -4.02
N LEU A 43 -1.30 -2.83 -3.87
CA LEU A 43 -1.38 -1.41 -3.54
C LEU A 43 -2.08 -1.20 -2.20
N CYS A 44 -1.70 -0.14 -1.49
CA CYS A 44 -2.46 0.31 -0.32
C CYS A 44 -3.75 1.03 -0.72
N SER A 45 -4.65 1.21 0.24
CA SER A 45 -5.90 1.99 0.10
C SER A 45 -5.71 3.31 -0.65
N ALA A 46 -4.67 4.07 -0.29
CA ALA A 46 -4.38 5.37 -0.89
C ALA A 46 -3.84 5.32 -2.32
N CYS A 47 -3.18 4.21 -2.70
CA CYS A 47 -2.64 4.06 -4.05
C CYS A 47 -3.59 3.32 -4.99
N GLY A 48 -4.60 2.65 -4.43
CA GLY A 48 -5.64 1.96 -5.17
C GLY A 48 -6.54 2.92 -5.95
N PRO A 49 -7.17 2.45 -7.04
CA PRO A 49 -8.10 3.21 -7.85
C PRO A 49 -9.36 3.60 -7.07
N ALA A 50 -9.78 4.86 -7.18
CA ALA A 50 -10.92 5.41 -6.43
C ALA A 50 -12.30 4.95 -6.95
N LYS A 51 -12.35 4.33 -8.13
CA LYS A 51 -13.59 3.92 -8.81
C LYS A 51 -13.49 2.52 -9.39
N PHE A 52 -14.63 1.85 -9.47
CA PHE A 52 -14.83 0.68 -10.32
C PHE A 52 -14.99 1.10 -11.79
N THR A 53 -14.88 0.15 -12.72
CA THR A 53 -15.10 0.39 -14.16
C THR A 53 -16.53 0.87 -14.47
N ASP A 54 -17.49 0.60 -13.60
CA ASP A 54 -18.87 1.09 -13.68
C ASP A 54 -19.05 2.52 -13.09
N GLY A 55 -17.97 3.15 -12.62
CA GLY A 55 -17.96 4.50 -12.08
C GLY A 55 -18.33 4.63 -10.61
N ARG A 56 -18.76 3.55 -9.93
CA ARG A 56 -19.04 3.59 -8.48
C ARG A 56 -17.75 3.79 -7.68
N PRO A 57 -17.80 4.46 -6.52
CA PRO A 57 -16.64 4.61 -5.65
C PRO A 57 -16.20 3.25 -5.08
N SER A 58 -14.89 3.00 -5.06
CA SER A 58 -14.29 1.80 -4.47
C SER A 58 -13.98 1.93 -2.98
N GLY A 59 -14.01 3.16 -2.45
CA GLY A 59 -13.49 3.48 -1.12
C GLY A 59 -11.96 3.58 -1.04
N CYS A 60 -11.26 3.38 -2.15
CA CYS A 60 -9.80 3.58 -2.26
C CYS A 60 -9.47 4.96 -2.86
N GLY A 61 -8.18 5.24 -3.09
CA GLY A 61 -7.66 6.52 -3.57
C GLY A 61 -7.32 7.51 -2.46
N GLN A 62 -7.56 7.13 -1.20
CA GLN A 62 -7.17 7.86 0.00
C GLN A 62 -6.79 6.89 1.11
N TRP A 63 -6.06 7.37 2.11
CA TRP A 63 -5.70 6.57 3.27
C TRP A 63 -6.93 6.37 4.16
N HIS A 64 -7.17 5.14 4.62
CA HIS A 64 -8.35 4.77 5.41
C HIS A 64 -8.33 5.31 6.85
N GLY A 65 -7.16 5.67 7.40
CA GLY A 65 -7.04 6.31 8.72
C GLY A 65 -7.20 5.39 9.94
N THR A 66 -7.32 4.07 9.75
CA THR A 66 -7.41 3.08 10.86
C THR A 66 -6.10 2.97 11.65
N PHE A 67 -4.96 3.30 11.03
CA PHE A 67 -3.65 3.35 11.67
C PHE A 67 -2.71 4.32 10.92
N ASP A 68 -1.55 4.61 11.51
CA ASP A 68 -0.55 5.50 10.91
C ASP A 68 -0.01 4.98 9.59
N ARG A 69 0.04 5.85 8.57
CA ARG A 69 0.62 5.52 7.28
C ARG A 69 2.15 5.56 7.36
N LEU A 70 2.76 4.39 7.56
CA LEU A 70 4.21 4.23 7.67
C LEU A 70 4.85 3.86 6.33
N TYR A 71 5.93 4.54 5.97
CA TYR A 71 6.69 4.28 4.75
C TYR A 71 7.97 3.50 5.07
N LEU A 72 8.17 2.43 4.31
CA LEU A 72 9.35 1.57 4.40
C LEU A 72 10.12 1.64 3.08
N GLU A 73 11.41 1.29 3.11
CA GLU A 73 12.19 1.20 1.89
C GLU A 73 11.54 0.23 0.91
N LYS A 74 11.17 0.74 -0.26
CA LYS A 74 10.37 0.04 -1.26
C LYS A 74 11.10 -1.21 -1.75
N GLY A 75 10.42 -2.35 -1.68
CA GLY A 75 10.94 -3.63 -2.13
C GLY A 75 11.73 -4.41 -1.09
N GLN A 76 12.06 -3.82 0.07
CA GLN A 76 12.82 -4.51 1.13
C GLN A 76 11.96 -5.36 2.07
N TRP A 77 10.64 -5.34 1.90
CA TRP A 77 9.71 -6.01 2.80
C TRP A 77 8.78 -6.95 2.04
N PHE A 78 8.45 -8.09 2.66
CA PHE A 78 7.52 -9.06 2.11
C PHE A 78 6.65 -9.66 3.23
N THR A 79 5.49 -10.20 2.86
CA THR A 79 4.64 -10.95 3.78
C THR A 79 5.22 -12.35 3.97
N ASN A 80 5.55 -12.74 5.20
CA ASN A 80 6.04 -14.09 5.50
C ASN A 80 4.90 -15.11 5.69
N ASP A 81 5.25 -16.37 5.96
CA ASP A 81 4.30 -17.50 5.99
C ASP A 81 3.23 -17.40 7.09
N VAL A 82 3.41 -16.51 8.07
CA VAL A 82 2.43 -16.24 9.14
C VAL A 82 1.72 -14.90 8.98
N GLY A 83 1.90 -14.22 7.84
CA GLY A 83 1.23 -12.97 7.52
C GLY A 83 1.88 -11.71 8.08
N ASN A 84 3.08 -11.80 8.67
CA ASN A 84 3.82 -10.63 9.15
C ASN A 84 4.64 -10.00 8.03
N LEU A 85 4.93 -8.70 8.17
CA LEU A 85 5.85 -8.03 7.27
C LEU A 85 7.29 -8.29 7.73
N GLU A 86 8.09 -8.94 6.90
CA GLU A 86 9.47 -9.34 7.18
C GLU A 86 10.45 -8.64 6.25
N HIS A 87 11.55 -8.16 6.82
CA HIS A 87 12.64 -7.52 6.09
C HIS A 87 13.48 -8.56 5.37
N ARG A 88 13.65 -8.42 4.04
CA ARG A 88 14.33 -9.39 3.17
C ARG A 88 15.75 -9.72 3.61
N GLN A 89 16.50 -8.73 4.08
CA GLN A 89 17.92 -8.94 4.39
C GLN A 89 18.15 -9.46 5.82
N THR A 90 17.31 -9.06 6.78
CA THR A 90 17.57 -9.30 8.21
C THR A 90 16.60 -10.28 8.85
N GLY A 91 15.51 -10.66 8.17
CA GLY A 91 14.45 -11.51 8.74
C GLY A 91 13.66 -10.84 9.88
N ARG A 92 13.82 -9.53 10.07
CA ARG A 92 13.18 -8.79 11.17
C ARG A 92 11.75 -8.44 10.80
N THR A 93 10.85 -8.53 11.78
CA THR A 93 9.42 -8.25 11.59
C THR A 93 8.96 -6.95 12.25
N ASP A 94 9.84 -6.28 13.00
CA ASP A 94 9.54 -5.05 13.72
C ASP A 94 9.68 -3.81 12.81
N TYR A 95 8.90 -3.78 11.73
CA TYR A 95 8.95 -2.75 10.67
C TYR A 95 8.92 -1.31 11.19
N ARG A 96 8.34 -1.05 12.36
CA ARG A 96 8.29 0.30 12.95
C ARG A 96 9.67 0.87 13.23
N SER A 97 10.68 0.06 13.54
CA SER A 97 12.04 0.55 13.77
C SER A 97 12.77 0.96 12.48
N PHE A 98 12.22 0.59 11.32
CA PHE A 98 12.72 0.97 9.99
C PHE A 98 11.84 2.02 9.31
N ALA A 99 10.66 2.29 9.87
CA ALA A 99 9.72 3.23 9.30
C ALA A 99 10.30 4.64 9.36
N LYS A 100 10.33 5.29 8.19
CA LYS A 100 10.42 6.74 8.15
C LYS A 100 8.99 7.23 8.32
N LEU A 101 8.73 8.02 9.38
CA LEU A 101 7.54 8.84 9.40
C LEU A 101 7.56 9.66 8.10
N SER A 102 6.42 9.70 7.41
CA SER A 102 6.24 10.52 6.20
C SER A 102 6.92 11.87 6.41
N PRO A 103 7.68 12.40 5.42
CA PRO A 103 7.97 13.82 5.47
C PRO A 103 6.59 14.51 5.54
N ILE A 104 6.27 15.08 6.69
CA ILE A 104 5.55 16.34 6.69
C ILE A 104 6.38 17.18 5.73
N GLU A 105 5.73 17.74 4.72
CA GLU A 105 6.29 18.70 3.78
C GLU A 105 7.51 19.36 4.40
N ALA A 106 8.69 19.13 3.82
CA ALA A 106 9.77 20.07 4.01
C ALA A 106 9.23 21.38 3.45
N LEU A 107 8.52 22.13 4.29
CA LEU A 107 8.15 23.51 4.03
C LEU A 107 9.49 24.17 3.70
N PRO A 108 9.63 24.85 2.55
CA PRO A 108 10.81 25.65 2.31
C PRO A 108 10.96 26.60 3.49
N GLU A 109 12.15 26.58 4.11
CA GLU A 109 12.55 27.65 5.01
C GLU A 109 12.66 28.91 4.16
N ASP A 110 11.64 29.77 4.21
CA ASP A 110 11.72 31.18 3.83
C ASP A 110 11.59 32.06 5.09
#